data_AF-A0A355C6Q8-F1
#
_entry.id   AF-A0A355C6Q8-F1
#
_cell.length_a   1.000
_cell.length_b   1.000
_cell.length_c   1.000
_cell.angle_alpha   90.00
_cell.angle_beta   90.00
_cell.angle_gamma   90.00
#
_symmetry.space_group_name_H-M   'P 1'
#
loop_
_entity.id
_entity.type
_entity.pdbx_description
1 polymer ?
#
loop_
_entity_poly.entity_id
_entity_poly.type
_entity_poly.pdbx_seq_one_letter_code
_entity_poly.pdbx_strand_id
1 'polypeptide(L)'
;KQNLITEAELDVSVKRLLLARFKLGMFDPDSEVKYAQIPIEVVDSENHRVLALQAARKSMVLLKNDNNLLPFSKEVKKVAVIGPNADDNEVLLGNYNGYPSKGITPLKGIIEKLPHAEVAFAQGCTLAEKLPYFTVIPADYFYTDKTLQTKGLNVEYFDNNKLEGIAKHTRVDDNIDFVWWNKAPFDDLNPEEFSICWRGVLVPPVTGEYAIGGEAFTGYKLSVDGKVVTQGRDQHHARKRYEYVQFEAGKPYEIEVEYVQDKTEYAHVKILWDVPNPNLKQEAIDLARNSDLVILCMGLSPLLEGEEMKVNVEGFAGGDRLDIKLPAVQTELMKEIQKLGKPTVLVLLNGSALAFNWEAENISAILEAWYPGQSGGTAIADVIFGDYNPAGRLPVTFYKDVNQIPAFDNYDMQGKTYRYFEGKPLYEFGYGLSYTTFQYKLRTVPESVKNGEDISVSVDVTNTGNMDGDEVVQLYVSLPDSKLQKPIRALQGFIRVHLKKGETQTVKFTLKPHQIAARSKENIPVVETGKVQVSIG
;
A
#
# COMPACT_ATOMS: atom_id res chain seq x y z
N LYS A 1 -38.30 -6.94 -25.16
CA LYS A 1 -38.61 -7.70 -26.40
C LYS A 1 -38.75 -9.22 -26.16
N GLN A 2 -37.90 -9.84 -25.34
CA GLN A 2 -38.06 -11.24 -24.91
C GLN A 2 -38.89 -11.41 -23.60
N ASN A 3 -39.46 -10.32 -23.06
CA ASN A 3 -40.23 -10.27 -21.80
C ASN A 3 -39.50 -10.82 -20.55
N LEU A 4 -38.17 -10.78 -20.53
CA LEU A 4 -37.37 -11.16 -19.36
C LEU A 4 -37.40 -10.11 -18.24
N ILE A 5 -37.69 -8.86 -18.59
CA ILE A 5 -37.89 -7.72 -17.69
C ILE A 5 -39.00 -6.82 -18.26
N THR A 6 -39.69 -6.12 -17.38
CA THR A 6 -40.71 -5.13 -17.71
C THR A 6 -40.09 -3.75 -17.96
N GLU A 7 -40.82 -2.91 -18.69
CA GLU A 7 -40.44 -1.51 -18.89
C GLU A 7 -40.39 -0.73 -17.57
N ALA A 8 -41.28 -1.05 -16.62
CA ALA A 8 -41.25 -0.45 -15.29
C ALA A 8 -39.96 -0.77 -14.51
N GLU A 9 -39.40 -1.98 -14.67
CA GLU A 9 -38.11 -2.36 -14.07
C GLU A 9 -36.94 -1.63 -14.74
N LEU A 10 -37.00 -1.40 -16.05
CA LEU A 10 -36.05 -0.55 -16.77
C LEU A 10 -36.11 0.90 -16.27
N ASP A 11 -37.31 1.45 -16.11
CA ASP A 11 -37.53 2.81 -15.62
C ASP A 11 -36.90 3.03 -14.24
N VAL A 12 -36.97 2.04 -13.35
CA VAL A 12 -36.32 2.11 -12.03
C VAL A 12 -34.81 2.27 -12.19
N SER A 13 -34.20 1.49 -13.08
CA SER A 13 -32.75 1.53 -13.32
C SER A 13 -32.32 2.85 -13.96
N VAL A 14 -33.07 3.33 -14.96
CA VAL A 14 -32.83 4.61 -15.62
C VAL A 14 -32.97 5.78 -14.64
N LYS A 15 -34.03 5.79 -13.82
CA LYS A 15 -34.24 6.82 -12.80
C LYS A 15 -33.10 6.88 -11.80
N ARG A 16 -32.59 5.73 -11.34
CA ARG A 16 -31.45 5.68 -10.41
C ARG A 16 -30.17 6.24 -11.03
N LEU A 17 -29.85 5.84 -12.27
CA LEU A 17 -28.69 6.33 -12.99
C LEU A 17 -28.78 7.84 -13.25
N LEU A 18 -29.91 8.31 -13.78
CA LEU A 18 -30.10 9.72 -14.11
C LEU A 18 -30.16 10.59 -12.86
N LEU A 19 -30.78 10.13 -11.76
CA LEU A 19 -30.86 10.90 -10.51
C LEU A 19 -29.48 11.30 -9.99
N ALA A 20 -28.49 10.39 -10.06
CA ALA A 20 -27.12 10.71 -9.66
C ALA A 20 -26.52 11.79 -10.57
N ARG A 21 -26.68 11.66 -11.89
CA ARG A 21 -26.17 12.64 -12.88
C ARG A 21 -26.83 14.02 -12.75
N PHE A 22 -28.13 14.08 -12.49
CA PHE A 22 -28.85 15.31 -12.19
C PHE A 22 -28.36 15.96 -10.89
N LYS A 23 -28.13 15.18 -9.82
CA LYS A 23 -27.56 15.72 -8.56
C LYS A 23 -26.14 16.27 -8.72
N LEU A 24 -25.40 15.75 -9.70
CA LEU A 24 -24.07 16.24 -10.07
C LEU A 24 -24.11 17.45 -11.03
N GLY A 25 -25.30 17.85 -11.50
CA GLY A 25 -25.47 18.97 -12.43
C GLY A 25 -25.04 18.68 -13.87
N MET A 26 -24.88 17.40 -14.26
CA MET A 26 -24.36 17.02 -15.60
C MET A 26 -25.26 17.47 -16.79
N PHE A 27 -26.42 18.05 -16.52
CA PHE A 27 -27.37 18.55 -17.52
C PHE A 27 -27.58 20.07 -17.42
N ASP A 28 -26.92 20.74 -16.48
CA ASP A 28 -26.98 22.18 -16.27
C ASP A 28 -25.73 22.84 -16.88
N PRO A 29 -25.75 24.15 -17.20
CA PRO A 29 -24.55 24.85 -17.66
C PRO A 29 -23.44 24.82 -16.60
N ASP A 30 -22.18 24.59 -16.99
CA ASP A 30 -21.04 24.49 -16.06
C ASP A 30 -20.97 25.66 -15.05
N SER A 31 -21.34 26.87 -15.46
CA SER A 31 -21.40 28.06 -14.60
C SER A 31 -22.35 27.94 -13.39
N GLU A 32 -23.34 27.05 -13.47
CA GLU A 32 -24.31 26.79 -12.40
C GLU A 32 -23.93 25.55 -11.57
N VAL A 33 -23.00 24.73 -12.06
CA VAL A 33 -22.59 23.47 -11.44
C VAL A 33 -21.40 23.71 -10.51
N LYS A 34 -21.65 23.70 -9.20
CA LYS A 34 -20.60 23.90 -8.16
C LYS A 34 -19.37 22.99 -8.31
N TYR A 35 -19.55 21.79 -8.85
CA TYR A 35 -18.47 20.82 -9.03
C TYR A 35 -17.59 21.14 -10.27
N ALA A 36 -18.17 21.72 -11.32
CA ALA A 36 -17.44 22.18 -12.50
C ALA A 36 -16.55 23.39 -12.20
N GLN A 37 -16.81 24.09 -11.10
CA GLN A 37 -16.02 25.22 -10.62
C GLN A 37 -14.78 24.81 -9.79
N ILE A 38 -14.55 23.52 -9.55
CA ILE A 38 -13.37 23.03 -8.83
C ILE A 38 -12.20 22.92 -9.82
N PRO A 39 -11.15 23.73 -9.69
CA PRO A 39 -10.07 23.75 -10.66
C PRO A 39 -9.07 22.61 -10.42
N ILE A 40 -8.30 22.24 -11.44
CA ILE A 40 -7.38 21.09 -11.40
C ILE A 40 -6.28 21.26 -10.33
N GLU A 41 -5.91 22.49 -9.99
CA GLU A 41 -4.91 22.82 -8.97
C GLU A 41 -5.33 22.43 -7.54
N VAL A 42 -6.60 22.10 -7.33
CA VAL A 42 -7.07 21.51 -6.06
C VAL A 42 -6.58 20.07 -5.92
N VAL A 43 -6.45 19.33 -7.03
CA VAL A 43 -5.95 17.95 -7.05
C VAL A 43 -4.51 17.94 -6.57
N ASP A 44 -4.22 17.06 -5.61
CA ASP A 44 -2.94 17.00 -4.92
C ASP A 44 -2.40 18.35 -4.39
N SER A 45 -3.30 19.24 -3.94
CA SER A 45 -2.93 20.47 -3.24
C SER A 45 -2.24 20.19 -1.90
N GLU A 46 -1.62 21.21 -1.29
CA GLU A 46 -0.98 21.07 0.03
C GLU A 46 -1.94 20.54 1.10
N ASN A 47 -3.21 20.98 1.08
CA ASN A 47 -4.23 20.48 2.01
C ASN A 47 -4.50 18.98 1.83
N HIS A 48 -4.48 18.48 0.60
CA HIS A 48 -4.62 17.04 0.32
C HIS A 48 -3.39 16.26 0.80
N ARG A 49 -2.18 16.80 0.62
CA ARG A 49 -0.94 16.19 1.15
C ARG A 49 -0.94 16.12 2.67
N VAL A 50 -1.36 17.19 3.36
CA VAL A 50 -1.52 17.19 4.82
C VAL A 50 -2.55 16.15 5.28
N LEU A 51 -3.68 16.04 4.57
CA LEU A 51 -4.69 15.03 4.86
C LEU A 51 -4.17 13.61 4.63
N ALA A 52 -3.41 13.37 3.55
CA ALA A 52 -2.78 12.08 3.27
C ALA A 52 -1.79 11.68 4.37
N LEU A 53 -0.94 12.60 4.81
CA LEU A 53 -0.02 12.40 5.93
C LEU A 53 -0.78 12.09 7.23
N GLN A 54 -1.86 12.83 7.51
CA GLN A 54 -2.71 12.55 8.67
C GLN A 54 -3.34 11.16 8.59
N ALA A 55 -3.83 10.75 7.42
CA ALA A 55 -4.42 9.44 7.21
C ALA A 55 -3.39 8.32 7.45
N ALA A 56 -2.20 8.45 6.85
CA ALA A 56 -1.09 7.50 7.02
C ALA A 56 -0.67 7.33 8.49
N ARG A 57 -0.45 8.45 9.21
CA ARG A 57 -0.15 8.41 10.66
C ARG A 57 -1.26 7.73 11.46
N LYS A 58 -2.52 8.02 11.14
CA LYS A 58 -3.69 7.55 11.88
C LYS A 58 -4.07 6.09 11.58
N SER A 59 -3.60 5.51 10.46
CA SER A 59 -3.83 4.12 10.05
C SER A 59 -2.75 3.15 10.53
N MET A 60 -1.51 3.63 10.73
CA MET A 60 -0.39 2.82 11.20
C MET A 60 -0.65 2.17 12.55
N VAL A 61 -0.30 0.88 12.65
CA VAL A 61 -0.51 0.08 13.86
C VAL A 61 0.83 -0.39 14.40
N LEU A 62 1.17 0.06 15.60
CA LEU A 62 2.33 -0.48 16.33
C LEU A 62 1.95 -1.86 16.89
N LEU A 63 2.54 -2.93 16.36
CA LEU A 63 2.20 -4.31 16.70
C LEU A 63 3.08 -4.87 17.82
N LYS A 64 4.32 -4.39 17.92
CA LYS A 64 5.26 -4.82 18.96
C LYS A 64 6.26 -3.70 19.25
N ASN A 65 6.64 -3.56 20.52
CA ASN A 65 7.63 -2.59 20.97
C ASN A 65 8.33 -3.04 22.26
N ASP A 66 9.16 -4.06 22.16
CA ASP A 66 9.88 -4.61 23.30
C ASP A 66 10.90 -3.61 23.86
N ASN A 67 11.03 -3.58 25.18
CA ASN A 67 11.97 -2.72 25.92
C ASN A 67 11.84 -1.21 25.60
N ASN A 68 10.67 -0.78 25.09
CA ASN A 68 10.44 0.59 24.61
C ASN A 68 11.49 1.04 23.58
N LEU A 69 11.86 0.15 22.64
CA LEU A 69 12.80 0.47 21.56
C LEU A 69 12.35 1.72 20.77
N LEU A 70 11.05 1.81 20.49
CA LEU A 70 10.44 2.97 19.85
C LEU A 70 9.71 3.87 20.87
N PRO A 71 9.72 5.20 20.66
CA PRO A 71 10.38 5.90 19.56
C PRO A 71 11.91 5.91 19.72
N PHE A 72 12.62 5.72 18.62
CA PHE A 72 14.08 5.72 18.58
C PHE A 72 14.62 7.17 18.61
N SER A 73 15.81 7.36 19.17
CA SER A 73 16.43 8.70 19.26
C SER A 73 16.83 9.22 17.88
N LYS A 74 16.57 10.52 17.63
CA LYS A 74 17.05 11.24 16.44
C LYS A 74 18.55 11.54 16.47
N GLU A 75 19.21 11.34 17.61
CA GLU A 75 20.67 11.48 17.77
C GLU A 75 21.44 10.25 17.24
N VAL A 76 20.75 9.29 16.62
CA VAL A 76 21.36 8.13 15.95
C VAL A 76 22.33 8.59 14.87
N LYS A 77 23.49 7.93 14.75
CA LYS A 77 24.53 8.35 13.80
C LYS A 77 24.48 7.58 12.50
N LYS A 78 24.20 6.28 12.56
CA LYS A 78 24.16 5.41 11.38
C LYS A 78 22.88 4.58 11.36
N VAL A 79 22.10 4.71 10.28
CA VAL A 79 20.84 3.97 10.09
C VAL A 79 20.92 3.16 8.81
N ALA A 80 20.68 1.85 8.94
CA ALA A 80 20.47 0.96 7.82
C ALA A 80 18.97 0.89 7.50
N VAL A 81 18.58 1.28 6.28
CA VAL A 81 17.24 1.04 5.76
C VAL A 81 17.33 -0.10 4.75
N ILE A 82 16.72 -1.24 5.07
CA ILE A 82 16.94 -2.49 4.33
C ILE A 82 15.60 -3.09 3.90
N GLY A 83 15.52 -3.57 2.66
CA GLY A 83 14.40 -4.38 2.19
C GLY A 83 13.87 -3.92 0.83
N PRO A 84 13.13 -4.79 0.13
CA PRO A 84 12.60 -4.48 -1.21
C PRO A 84 11.58 -3.34 -1.20
N ASN A 85 10.92 -3.07 -0.07
CA ASN A 85 9.91 -2.00 0.01
C ASN A 85 10.47 -0.67 0.54
N ALA A 86 11.78 -0.58 0.78
CA ALA A 86 12.35 0.60 1.42
C ALA A 86 12.41 1.83 0.50
N ASP A 87 12.60 1.65 -0.81
CA ASP A 87 12.65 2.74 -1.79
C ASP A 87 11.82 2.45 -3.05
N ASP A 88 10.62 1.91 -2.85
CA ASP A 88 9.64 1.65 -3.90
C ASP A 88 8.45 2.61 -3.77
N ASN A 89 8.06 3.28 -4.86
CA ASN A 89 6.87 4.14 -4.86
C ASN A 89 5.58 3.32 -5.05
N GLU A 90 5.63 2.14 -5.68
CA GLU A 90 4.43 1.33 -5.93
C GLU A 90 3.85 0.77 -4.65
N VAL A 91 4.71 0.35 -3.73
CA VAL A 91 4.27 -0.11 -2.40
C VAL A 91 3.51 0.97 -1.62
N LEU A 92 3.62 2.25 -1.98
CA LEU A 92 2.84 3.30 -1.33
C LEU A 92 1.36 3.26 -1.75
N LEU A 93 1.03 2.78 -2.95
CA LEU A 93 -0.21 3.16 -3.64
C LEU A 93 -1.28 2.04 -3.70
N GLY A 94 -0.95 0.77 -3.46
CA GLY A 94 -1.94 -0.31 -3.61
C GLY A 94 -2.32 -0.57 -5.08
N ASN A 95 -3.37 -1.34 -5.34
CA ASN A 95 -3.77 -1.77 -6.70
C ASN A 95 -4.78 -0.85 -7.41
N TYR A 96 -5.56 -0.05 -6.68
CA TYR A 96 -6.44 0.99 -7.25
C TYR A 96 -5.99 2.37 -6.80
N ASN A 97 -5.18 3.03 -7.63
CA ASN A 97 -4.57 4.30 -7.29
C ASN A 97 -4.47 5.24 -8.49
N GLY A 98 -4.23 6.51 -8.20
CA GLY A 98 -3.67 7.46 -9.15
C GLY A 98 -2.21 7.78 -8.79
N TYR A 99 -1.47 8.39 -9.70
CA TYR A 99 -0.07 8.74 -9.45
C TYR A 99 0.03 10.04 -8.64
N PRO A 100 0.63 10.05 -7.45
CA PRO A 100 0.85 11.29 -6.71
C PRO A 100 1.89 12.16 -7.42
N SER A 101 1.80 13.49 -7.31
CA SER A 101 2.85 14.37 -7.85
C SER A 101 4.18 14.21 -7.09
N LYS A 102 4.11 13.75 -5.83
CA LYS A 102 5.27 13.47 -4.99
C LYS A 102 5.00 12.30 -4.04
N GLY A 103 5.63 11.16 -4.32
CA GLY A 103 5.77 10.05 -3.37
C GLY A 103 6.95 10.26 -2.41
N ILE A 104 6.76 9.87 -1.15
CA ILE A 104 7.83 9.78 -0.14
C ILE A 104 7.92 8.32 0.31
N THR A 105 8.94 7.63 -0.18
CA THR A 105 9.28 6.25 0.20
C THR A 105 9.77 6.18 1.64
N PRO A 106 9.75 5.00 2.29
CA PRO A 106 10.32 4.83 3.63
C PRO A 106 11.74 5.38 3.74
N LEU A 107 12.65 5.02 2.82
CA LEU A 107 14.03 5.51 2.78
C LEU A 107 14.08 7.04 2.77
N LYS A 108 13.35 7.66 1.84
CA LYS A 108 13.32 9.12 1.71
C LYS A 108 12.79 9.79 2.98
N GLY A 109 11.73 9.26 3.58
CA GLY A 109 11.18 9.77 4.83
C GLY A 109 12.19 9.71 5.99
N ILE A 110 12.97 8.63 6.09
CA ILE A 110 14.02 8.49 7.11
C ILE A 110 15.18 9.46 6.86
N ILE A 111 15.63 9.61 5.61
CA ILE A 111 16.66 10.59 5.23
C ILE A 111 16.21 12.02 5.59
N GLU A 112 15.00 12.41 5.20
CA GLU A 112 14.44 13.74 5.49
C GLU A 112 14.29 13.98 7.00
N LYS A 113 14.03 12.92 7.79
CA LYS A 113 13.88 13.00 9.24
C LYS A 113 15.21 13.13 9.99
N LEU A 114 16.30 12.61 9.42
CA LEU A 114 17.62 12.53 10.05
C LEU A 114 18.70 13.25 9.22
N PRO A 115 18.66 14.59 9.11
CA PRO A 115 19.60 15.35 8.29
C PRO A 115 21.06 15.30 8.77
N HIS A 116 21.31 14.77 9.97
CA HIS A 116 22.65 14.67 10.58
C HIS A 116 23.14 13.23 10.75
N ALA A 117 22.32 12.23 10.40
CA ALA A 117 22.71 10.82 10.43
C ALA A 117 23.17 10.37 9.04
N GLU A 118 24.06 9.38 9.02
CA GLU A 118 24.36 8.59 7.83
C GLU A 118 23.24 7.56 7.65
N VAL A 119 22.34 7.81 6.71
CA VAL A 119 21.28 6.87 6.33
C VAL A 119 21.70 6.20 5.03
N ALA A 120 21.86 4.87 5.07
CA ALA A 120 22.25 4.08 3.91
C ALA A 120 21.22 2.99 3.63
N PHE A 121 21.15 2.59 2.36
CA PHE A 121 20.15 1.67 1.83
C PHE A 121 20.79 0.40 1.28
N ALA A 122 20.13 -0.74 1.49
CA ALA A 122 20.38 -1.96 0.74
C ALA A 122 19.06 -2.70 0.51
N GLN A 123 18.81 -3.15 -0.73
CA GLN A 123 17.59 -3.91 -1.04
C GLN A 123 17.54 -5.23 -0.25
N GLY A 124 18.67 -5.95 -0.14
CA GLY A 124 18.82 -7.14 0.71
C GLY A 124 18.22 -8.44 0.14
N CYS A 125 16.99 -8.39 -0.38
CA CYS A 125 16.31 -9.53 -1.01
C CYS A 125 15.26 -9.06 -2.02
N THR A 126 14.73 -9.96 -2.84
CA THR A 126 13.57 -9.68 -3.69
C THR A 126 12.27 -9.73 -2.90
N LEU A 127 11.20 -9.16 -3.44
CA LEU A 127 9.85 -9.25 -2.87
C LEU A 127 9.40 -10.70 -2.67
N ALA A 128 9.57 -11.52 -3.71
CA ALA A 128 9.40 -12.97 -3.69
C ALA A 128 10.46 -13.58 -4.62
N GLU A 129 10.75 -14.87 -4.46
CA GLU A 129 11.68 -15.56 -5.36
C GLU A 129 11.16 -15.50 -6.81
N LYS A 130 12.06 -15.21 -7.76
CA LYS A 130 11.76 -15.08 -9.21
C LYS A 130 10.83 -13.92 -9.59
N LEU A 131 10.49 -13.02 -8.66
CA LEU A 131 9.87 -11.75 -8.99
C LEU A 131 10.97 -10.69 -9.15
N PRO A 132 11.15 -10.10 -10.35
CA PRO A 132 12.19 -9.11 -10.57
C PRO A 132 11.97 -7.83 -9.77
N TYR A 133 13.07 -7.18 -9.38
CA TYR A 133 13.06 -5.85 -8.77
C TYR A 133 13.34 -4.78 -9.83
N PHE A 134 12.28 -4.16 -10.34
CA PHE A 134 12.40 -3.21 -11.44
C PHE A 134 12.89 -1.84 -10.99
N THR A 135 13.95 -1.37 -11.64
CA THR A 135 14.41 0.02 -11.57
C THR A 135 14.42 0.61 -12.98
N VAL A 136 14.21 1.92 -13.09
CA VAL A 136 14.46 2.65 -14.34
C VAL A 136 15.93 2.48 -14.70
N ILE A 137 16.22 2.18 -15.97
CA ILE A 137 17.60 2.06 -16.43
C ILE A 137 18.31 3.41 -16.25
N PRO A 138 19.37 3.49 -15.43
CA PRO A 138 20.08 4.74 -15.20
C PRO A 138 20.73 5.29 -16.46
N ALA A 139 20.80 6.62 -16.55
CA ALA A 139 21.41 7.33 -17.67
C ALA A 139 22.88 6.94 -17.92
N ASP A 140 23.57 6.49 -16.87
CA ASP A 140 24.96 6.03 -16.94
C ASP A 140 25.17 4.85 -17.90
N TYR A 141 24.11 4.11 -18.23
CA TYR A 141 24.18 2.95 -19.10
C TYR A 141 23.70 3.22 -20.53
N PHE A 142 23.23 4.43 -20.83
CA PHE A 142 22.83 4.82 -22.18
C PHE A 142 23.85 5.71 -22.86
N TYR A 143 24.06 5.45 -24.14
CA TYR A 143 24.89 6.25 -25.04
C TYR A 143 24.20 6.43 -26.38
N THR A 144 24.45 7.56 -27.04
CA THR A 144 23.79 7.89 -28.31
C THR A 144 24.20 6.95 -29.45
N ASP A 145 25.39 6.35 -29.36
CA ASP A 145 25.94 5.41 -30.33
C ASP A 145 27.06 4.52 -29.73
N LYS A 146 27.64 3.64 -30.56
CA LYS A 146 28.69 2.68 -30.17
C LYS A 146 30.06 3.31 -29.89
N THR A 147 30.24 4.62 -30.09
CA THR A 147 31.50 5.30 -29.72
C THR A 147 31.61 5.56 -28.21
N LEU A 148 30.49 5.48 -27.49
CA LEU A 148 30.39 5.68 -26.04
C LEU A 148 30.87 7.06 -25.55
N GLN A 149 30.86 8.08 -26.43
CA GLN A 149 31.32 9.43 -26.10
C GLN A 149 30.24 10.30 -25.46
N THR A 150 28.99 10.15 -25.92
CA THR A 150 27.86 10.98 -25.49
C THR A 150 26.84 10.11 -24.76
N LYS A 151 26.46 10.52 -23.55
CA LYS A 151 25.46 9.85 -22.72
C LYS A 151 24.04 10.13 -23.24
N GLY A 152 23.12 9.20 -22.95
CA GLY A 152 21.71 9.33 -23.28
C GLY A 152 21.30 8.63 -24.58
N LEU A 153 20.06 8.84 -25.02
CA LEU A 153 19.44 8.25 -26.20
C LEU A 153 19.01 9.35 -27.17
N ASN A 154 19.25 9.15 -28.46
CA ASN A 154 18.69 10.02 -29.50
C ASN A 154 17.19 9.81 -29.59
N VAL A 155 16.41 10.89 -29.64
CA VAL A 155 14.96 10.82 -29.58
C VAL A 155 14.32 11.59 -30.72
N GLU A 156 13.30 11.00 -31.33
CA GLU A 156 12.45 11.62 -32.34
C GLU A 156 11.00 11.62 -31.87
N TYR A 157 10.32 12.77 -31.97
CA TYR A 157 8.92 12.95 -31.60
C TYR A 157 8.06 13.24 -32.82
N PHE A 158 6.94 12.54 -32.95
CA PHE A 158 6.03 12.63 -34.08
C PHE A 158 4.64 13.06 -33.62
N ASP A 159 4.02 13.99 -34.35
CA ASP A 159 2.66 14.49 -34.11
C ASP A 159 1.59 13.56 -34.72
N ASN A 160 1.81 12.27 -34.55
CA ASN A 160 0.90 11.19 -34.92
C ASN A 160 1.27 9.93 -34.14
N ASN A 161 0.35 8.99 -34.05
CA ASN A 161 0.51 7.74 -33.31
C ASN A 161 1.15 6.60 -34.12
N LYS A 162 1.81 6.90 -35.26
CA LYS A 162 2.30 5.89 -36.22
C LYS A 162 3.82 5.88 -36.43
N LEU A 163 4.56 6.80 -35.84
CA LEU A 163 6.01 7.00 -36.10
C LEU A 163 6.31 7.28 -37.59
N GLU A 164 5.39 7.95 -38.28
CA GLU A 164 5.51 8.25 -39.71
C GLU A 164 5.80 9.74 -39.96
N GLY A 165 6.52 10.02 -41.04
CA GLY A 165 6.82 11.37 -41.49
C GLY A 165 8.10 11.97 -40.91
N ILE A 166 8.19 13.30 -40.91
CA ILE A 166 9.32 14.04 -40.37
C ILE A 166 9.06 14.27 -38.87
N ALA A 167 10.04 13.93 -38.02
CA ALA A 167 9.98 14.22 -36.59
C ALA A 167 9.80 15.74 -36.36
N LYS A 168 8.83 16.13 -35.53
CA LYS A 168 8.62 17.54 -35.16
C LYS A 168 9.72 18.06 -34.24
N HIS A 169 10.16 17.19 -33.32
CA HIS A 169 11.22 17.50 -32.37
C HIS A 169 12.23 16.36 -32.33
N THR A 170 13.47 16.72 -32.03
CA THR A 170 14.53 15.78 -31.72
C THR A 170 15.33 16.28 -30.52
N ARG A 171 15.75 15.38 -29.63
CA ARG A 171 16.67 15.71 -28.53
C ARG A 171 17.44 14.48 -28.07
N VAL A 172 18.26 14.65 -27.04
CA VAL A 172 18.87 13.54 -26.30
C VAL A 172 18.19 13.45 -24.95
N ASP A 173 17.64 12.28 -24.62
CA ASP A 173 17.09 11.98 -23.30
C ASP A 173 18.07 11.13 -22.49
N ASP A 174 18.25 11.47 -21.21
CA ASP A 174 19.15 10.73 -20.31
C ASP A 174 18.62 9.31 -20.01
N ASN A 175 17.31 9.17 -19.85
CA ASN A 175 16.63 7.90 -19.59
C ASN A 175 15.20 7.92 -20.17
N ILE A 176 14.44 6.83 -19.95
CA ILE A 176 13.02 6.74 -20.32
C ILE A 176 12.22 6.51 -19.04
N ASP A 177 11.82 7.60 -18.40
CA ASP A 177 10.96 7.64 -17.22
C ASP A 177 10.04 8.88 -17.28
N PHE A 178 8.96 8.76 -18.04
CA PHE A 178 8.09 9.88 -18.38
C PHE A 178 6.63 9.63 -18.03
N VAL A 179 6.05 10.55 -17.26
CA VAL A 179 4.61 10.61 -16.96
C VAL A 179 4.10 11.98 -17.37
N TRP A 180 3.51 12.09 -18.56
CA TRP A 180 2.98 13.37 -19.08
C TRP A 180 1.53 13.62 -18.71
N TRP A 181 0.85 12.64 -18.10
CA TRP A 181 -0.57 12.73 -17.80
C TRP A 181 -1.38 13.03 -19.08
N ASN A 182 -2.30 13.99 -19.04
CA ASN A 182 -3.12 14.42 -20.17
C ASN A 182 -2.40 15.44 -21.08
N LYS A 183 -1.07 15.54 -21.00
CA LYS A 183 -0.26 16.45 -21.84
C LYS A 183 0.62 15.66 -22.80
N ALA A 184 1.12 16.37 -23.81
CA ALA A 184 2.19 15.90 -24.68
C ALA A 184 3.57 16.35 -24.16
N PRO A 185 4.67 15.76 -24.65
CA PRO A 185 6.03 16.20 -24.32
C PRO A 185 6.34 17.64 -24.75
N PHE A 186 5.60 18.17 -25.74
CA PHE A 186 5.73 19.53 -26.28
C PHE A 186 4.33 20.11 -26.55
N ASP A 187 4.16 21.43 -26.39
CA ASP A 187 2.85 22.10 -26.50
C ASP A 187 2.26 22.07 -27.93
N ASP A 188 3.09 21.85 -28.95
CA ASP A 188 2.71 21.79 -30.36
C ASP A 188 2.49 20.35 -30.88
N LEU A 189 2.47 19.37 -29.98
CA LEU A 189 2.04 17.99 -30.23
C LEU A 189 0.62 17.78 -29.74
N ASN A 190 -0.15 16.97 -30.46
CA ASN A 190 -1.47 16.53 -30.00
C ASN A 190 -1.34 15.63 -28.76
N PRO A 191 -1.85 16.03 -27.58
CA PRO A 191 -1.77 15.22 -26.35
C PRO A 191 -2.54 13.89 -26.41
N GLU A 192 -3.50 13.77 -27.33
CA GLU A 192 -4.25 12.52 -27.52
C GLU A 192 -3.57 11.56 -28.49
N GLU A 193 -2.69 12.04 -29.39
CA GLU A 193 -2.08 11.23 -30.45
C GLU A 193 -0.67 11.71 -30.78
N PHE A 194 0.33 11.04 -30.22
CA PHE A 194 1.74 11.26 -30.55
C PHE A 194 2.54 9.96 -30.43
N SER A 195 3.72 9.92 -31.01
CA SER A 195 4.63 8.80 -30.87
C SER A 195 6.07 9.26 -30.73
N ILE A 196 6.88 8.41 -30.11
CA ILE A 196 8.27 8.72 -29.78
C ILE A 196 9.12 7.52 -30.11
N CYS A 197 10.31 7.75 -30.67
CA CYS A 197 11.32 6.73 -30.84
C CYS A 197 12.64 7.15 -30.18
N TRP A 198 13.10 6.35 -29.22
CA TRP A 198 14.44 6.47 -28.62
C TRP A 198 15.38 5.45 -29.28
N ARG A 199 16.58 5.88 -29.65
CA ARG A 199 17.65 5.04 -30.22
C ARG A 199 19.00 5.34 -29.61
N GLY A 200 19.77 4.29 -29.38
CA GLY A 200 21.14 4.41 -28.92
C GLY A 200 21.72 3.06 -28.56
N VAL A 201 22.52 3.05 -27.50
CA VAL A 201 23.24 1.89 -27.01
C VAL A 201 23.05 1.75 -25.51
N LEU A 202 22.71 0.53 -25.07
CA LEU A 202 22.76 0.12 -23.68
C LEU A 202 24.11 -0.58 -23.40
N VAL A 203 24.79 -0.18 -22.32
CA VAL A 203 26.04 -0.82 -21.85
C VAL A 203 25.82 -1.42 -20.46
N PRO A 204 25.61 -2.74 -20.35
CA PRO A 204 25.31 -3.40 -19.09
C PRO A 204 26.51 -3.33 -18.11
N PRO A 205 26.29 -3.06 -16.81
CA PRO A 205 27.38 -2.96 -15.82
C PRO A 205 28.00 -4.30 -15.46
N VAL A 206 27.19 -5.38 -15.49
CA VAL A 206 27.60 -6.72 -15.08
C VAL A 206 27.13 -7.77 -16.09
N THR A 207 27.83 -8.89 -16.15
CA THR A 207 27.44 -10.03 -16.99
C THR A 207 26.39 -10.86 -16.27
N GLY A 208 25.31 -11.22 -16.96
CA GLY A 208 24.30 -12.14 -16.43
C GLY A 208 22.95 -12.00 -17.10
N GLU A 209 21.96 -12.63 -16.46
CA GLU A 209 20.55 -12.58 -16.89
C GLU A 209 19.86 -11.37 -16.27
N TYR A 210 19.31 -10.50 -17.12
CA TYR A 210 18.53 -9.34 -16.71
C TYR A 210 17.07 -9.60 -17.03
N ALA A 211 16.15 -9.20 -16.16
CA ALA A 211 14.77 -8.97 -16.58
C ALA A 211 14.70 -7.55 -17.16
N ILE A 212 14.41 -7.39 -18.44
CA ILE A 212 14.36 -6.06 -19.09
C ILE A 212 13.00 -5.87 -19.78
N GLY A 213 12.45 -4.66 -19.68
CA GLY A 213 11.15 -4.37 -20.26
C GLY A 213 10.70 -2.94 -20.03
N GLY A 214 9.39 -2.74 -19.98
CA GLY A 214 8.80 -1.43 -19.81
C GLY A 214 7.38 -1.45 -19.25
N GLU A 215 7.00 -0.29 -18.73
CA GLU A 215 5.65 0.05 -18.29
C GLU A 215 5.16 1.21 -19.16
N ALA A 216 4.05 1.04 -19.88
CA ALA A 216 3.57 2.12 -20.73
C ALA A 216 2.04 2.12 -20.90
N PHE A 217 1.51 3.30 -21.21
CA PHE A 217 0.15 3.55 -21.65
C PHE A 217 0.17 4.66 -22.71
N THR A 218 -0.34 4.51 -23.94
CA THR A 218 -1.09 3.36 -24.49
C THR A 218 -0.22 2.15 -24.84
N GLY A 219 0.92 2.31 -25.50
CA GLY A 219 1.71 1.16 -25.93
C GLY A 219 3.18 1.46 -26.20
N TYR A 220 3.99 0.41 -26.19
CA TYR A 220 5.42 0.48 -26.44
C TYR A 220 5.96 -0.78 -27.12
N LYS A 221 7.16 -0.65 -27.71
CA LYS A 221 7.96 -1.76 -28.24
C LYS A 221 9.43 -1.51 -27.88
N LEU A 222 10.04 -2.48 -27.20
CA LEU A 222 11.47 -2.47 -26.88
C LEU A 222 12.18 -3.51 -27.74
N SER A 223 13.21 -3.06 -28.46
CA SER A 223 14.10 -3.90 -29.27
C SER A 223 15.55 -3.79 -28.81
N VAL A 224 16.26 -4.91 -28.84
CA VAL A 224 17.70 -5.00 -28.58
C VAL A 224 18.38 -5.69 -29.76
N ASP A 225 19.41 -5.07 -30.32
CA ASP A 225 20.11 -5.50 -31.55
C ASP A 225 19.14 -5.87 -32.69
N GLY A 226 18.11 -5.02 -32.89
CA GLY A 226 17.09 -5.18 -33.92
C GLY A 226 16.05 -6.29 -33.66
N LYS A 227 16.12 -7.00 -32.53
CA LYS A 227 15.12 -8.00 -32.14
C LYS A 227 14.19 -7.43 -31.10
N VAL A 228 12.88 -7.55 -31.33
CA VAL A 228 11.87 -7.18 -30.33
C VAL A 228 12.03 -8.08 -29.11
N VAL A 229 12.31 -7.46 -27.96
CA VAL A 229 12.40 -8.13 -26.66
C VAL A 229 11.01 -8.20 -26.04
N THR A 230 10.33 -7.06 -25.92
CA THR A 230 8.97 -7.02 -25.38
C THR A 230 8.18 -5.85 -25.98
N GLN A 231 6.85 -5.96 -25.96
CA GLN A 231 5.94 -4.95 -26.47
C GLN A 231 4.57 -5.08 -25.82
N GLY A 232 3.79 -4.00 -25.83
CA GLY A 232 2.44 -4.00 -25.28
C GLY A 232 1.60 -2.84 -25.76
N ARG A 233 0.29 -3.02 -25.73
CA ARG A 233 -0.71 -1.96 -25.90
C ARG A 233 -1.86 -2.23 -24.94
N ASP A 234 -2.21 -1.26 -24.10
CA ASP A 234 -3.24 -1.33 -23.07
C ASP A 234 -4.29 -0.23 -23.25
N GLN A 235 -5.49 -0.44 -22.71
CA GLN A 235 -6.63 0.48 -22.86
C GLN A 235 -7.09 1.13 -21.55
N HIS A 236 -6.73 0.58 -20.40
CA HIS A 236 -7.26 1.00 -19.11
C HIS A 236 -6.21 1.57 -18.16
N HIS A 237 -4.98 1.06 -18.22
CA HIS A 237 -3.89 1.48 -17.34
C HIS A 237 -2.56 1.00 -17.93
N ALA A 238 -1.46 1.61 -17.48
CA ALA A 238 -0.12 1.16 -17.82
C ALA A 238 0.16 -0.23 -17.21
N ARG A 239 0.87 -1.08 -17.95
CA ARG A 239 1.28 -2.40 -17.46
C ARG A 239 2.75 -2.67 -17.70
N LYS A 240 3.41 -3.24 -16.69
CA LYS A 240 4.75 -3.79 -16.80
C LYS A 240 4.74 -5.07 -17.63
N ARG A 241 5.62 -5.12 -18.63
CA ARG A 241 5.98 -6.34 -19.37
C ARG A 241 7.50 -6.40 -19.48
N TYR A 242 8.04 -7.59 -19.44
CA TYR A 242 9.49 -7.81 -19.47
C TYR A 242 9.79 -9.21 -20.02
N GLU A 243 11.03 -9.40 -20.44
CA GLU A 243 11.61 -10.69 -20.79
C GLU A 243 13.00 -10.82 -20.18
N TYR A 244 13.50 -12.06 -20.08
CA TYR A 244 14.85 -12.31 -19.61
C TYR A 244 15.85 -12.28 -20.77
N VAL A 245 16.91 -11.48 -20.63
CA VAL A 245 17.95 -11.31 -21.66
C VAL A 245 19.33 -11.46 -21.02
N GLN A 246 20.21 -12.20 -21.70
CA GLN A 246 21.60 -12.37 -21.29
C GLN A 246 22.46 -11.23 -21.84
N PHE A 247 23.15 -10.54 -20.94
CA PHE A 247 24.02 -9.42 -21.26
C PHE A 247 25.45 -9.67 -20.76
N GLU A 248 26.44 -9.14 -21.48
CA GLU A 248 27.84 -9.14 -21.08
C GLU A 248 28.25 -7.74 -20.60
N ALA A 249 28.96 -7.67 -19.48
CA ALA A 249 29.44 -6.42 -18.89
C ALA A 249 30.27 -5.61 -19.91
N GLY A 250 29.97 -4.32 -20.04
CA GLY A 250 30.71 -3.38 -20.89
C GLY A 250 30.50 -3.56 -22.39
N LYS A 251 29.75 -4.59 -22.83
CA LYS A 251 29.45 -4.78 -24.25
C LYS A 251 28.31 -3.85 -24.69
N PRO A 252 28.45 -3.09 -25.79
CA PRO A 252 27.40 -2.22 -26.29
C PRO A 252 26.34 -3.01 -27.07
N TYR A 253 25.08 -2.84 -26.69
CA TYR A 253 23.91 -3.40 -27.37
C TYR A 253 23.06 -2.27 -27.95
N GLU A 254 22.67 -2.35 -29.22
CA GLU A 254 21.76 -1.35 -29.80
C GLU A 254 20.39 -1.47 -29.15
N ILE A 255 19.82 -0.35 -28.72
CA ILE A 255 18.48 -0.29 -28.14
C ILE A 255 17.60 0.65 -28.96
N GLU A 256 16.39 0.19 -29.23
CA GLU A 256 15.32 1.00 -29.83
C GLU A 256 14.06 0.84 -28.98
N VAL A 257 13.48 1.97 -28.59
CA VAL A 257 12.21 2.01 -27.86
C VAL A 257 11.24 2.87 -28.64
N GLU A 258 10.12 2.29 -28.99
CA GLU A 258 8.99 3.00 -29.58
C GLU A 258 7.89 3.15 -28.54
N TYR A 259 7.29 4.33 -28.47
CA TYR A 259 6.12 4.61 -27.65
C TYR A 259 5.03 5.25 -28.49
N VAL A 260 3.78 4.90 -28.18
CA VAL A 260 2.60 5.45 -28.83
C VAL A 260 1.57 5.84 -27.77
N GLN A 261 1.14 7.09 -27.87
CA GLN A 261 -0.07 7.61 -27.25
C GLN A 261 -1.21 7.61 -28.26
N ASP A 262 -2.35 7.01 -27.92
CA ASP A 262 -3.51 6.88 -28.79
C ASP A 262 -4.82 6.92 -28.00
N LYS A 263 -5.35 8.12 -27.79
CA LYS A 263 -6.68 8.41 -27.22
C LYS A 263 -6.94 7.74 -25.87
N THR A 264 -5.89 7.53 -25.10
CA THR A 264 -5.98 7.11 -23.71
C THR A 264 -5.94 8.29 -22.75
N GLU A 265 -6.44 8.07 -21.54
CA GLU A 265 -6.65 9.11 -20.53
C GLU A 265 -5.37 9.87 -20.15
N TYR A 266 -4.22 9.20 -20.24
CA TYR A 266 -2.92 9.79 -19.98
C TYR A 266 -1.79 9.08 -20.73
N ALA A 267 -0.67 9.77 -20.85
CA ALA A 267 0.57 9.29 -21.45
C ALA A 267 1.63 8.97 -20.38
N HIS A 268 2.13 7.73 -20.42
CA HIS A 268 3.12 7.20 -19.48
C HIS A 268 4.02 6.19 -20.18
N VAL A 269 5.34 6.30 -20.00
CA VAL A 269 6.31 5.29 -20.43
C VAL A 269 7.53 5.26 -19.52
N LYS A 270 7.91 4.06 -19.09
CA LYS A 270 9.16 3.76 -18.38
C LYS A 270 9.83 2.55 -19.00
N ILE A 271 11.16 2.58 -19.11
CA ILE A 271 11.96 1.40 -19.44
C ILE A 271 12.74 0.96 -18.21
N LEU A 272 12.54 -0.31 -17.87
CA LEU A 272 12.86 -0.89 -16.59
C LEU A 272 13.77 -2.10 -16.77
N TRP A 273 14.63 -2.33 -15.79
CA TRP A 273 15.38 -3.57 -15.68
C TRP A 273 15.52 -4.05 -14.24
N ASP A 274 15.82 -5.33 -14.08
CA ASP A 274 16.39 -5.91 -12.88
C ASP A 274 17.80 -6.40 -13.23
N VAL A 275 18.79 -5.94 -12.46
CA VAL A 275 20.20 -6.23 -12.69
C VAL A 275 20.59 -7.44 -11.84
N PRO A 276 21.26 -8.46 -12.40
CA PRO A 276 21.65 -9.63 -11.63
C PRO A 276 22.62 -9.23 -10.51
N ASN A 277 22.19 -9.38 -9.26
CA ASN A 277 23.01 -9.14 -8.07
C ASN A 277 22.98 -10.35 -7.12
N PRO A 278 24.04 -11.20 -7.12
CA PRO A 278 24.11 -12.35 -6.20
C PRO A 278 24.44 -11.95 -4.75
N ASN A 279 24.85 -10.70 -4.51
CA ASN A 279 25.38 -10.23 -3.23
C ASN A 279 24.37 -9.46 -2.37
N LEU A 280 23.12 -9.27 -2.84
CA LEU A 280 22.06 -8.50 -2.15
C LEU A 280 22.01 -8.75 -0.64
N LYS A 281 21.98 -10.03 -0.25
CA LYS A 281 21.91 -10.44 1.16
C LYS A 281 23.14 -10.01 1.95
N GLN A 282 24.34 -10.19 1.39
CA GLN A 282 25.58 -9.87 2.06
C GLN A 282 25.74 -8.35 2.24
N GLU A 283 25.39 -7.56 1.22
CA GLU A 283 25.38 -6.09 1.28
C GLU A 283 24.49 -5.59 2.43
N ALA A 284 23.29 -6.15 2.57
CA ALA A 284 22.38 -5.82 3.66
C ALA A 284 22.94 -6.21 5.04
N ILE A 285 23.56 -7.39 5.17
CA ILE A 285 24.19 -7.83 6.43
C ILE A 285 25.33 -6.88 6.82
N ASP A 286 26.17 -6.48 5.87
CA ASP A 286 27.31 -5.60 6.12
C ASP A 286 26.86 -4.18 6.46
N LEU A 287 25.83 -3.67 5.79
CA LEU A 287 25.20 -2.40 6.13
C LEU A 287 24.60 -2.43 7.55
N ALA A 288 23.84 -3.49 7.88
CA ALA A 288 23.27 -3.65 9.22
C ALA A 288 24.34 -3.74 10.31
N ARG A 289 25.43 -4.48 10.06
CA ARG A 289 26.55 -4.62 11.00
C ARG A 289 27.19 -3.27 11.35
N ASN A 290 27.28 -2.38 10.37
CA ASN A 290 27.91 -1.06 10.51
C ASN A 290 26.94 0.04 10.98
N SER A 291 25.68 -0.28 11.27
CA SER A 291 24.67 0.70 11.67
C SER A 291 24.32 0.61 13.17
N ASP A 292 23.81 1.70 13.72
CA ASP A 292 23.32 1.79 15.10
C ASP A 292 21.86 1.31 15.21
N LEU A 293 21.08 1.54 14.15
CA LEU A 293 19.68 1.14 14.00
C LEU A 293 19.49 0.45 12.65
N VAL A 294 18.71 -0.62 12.63
CA VAL A 294 18.26 -1.28 11.40
C VAL A 294 16.75 -1.12 11.26
N ILE A 295 16.31 -0.58 10.13
CA ILE A 295 14.90 -0.46 9.74
C ILE A 295 14.68 -1.38 8.55
N LEU A 296 13.88 -2.43 8.75
CA LEU A 296 13.55 -3.43 7.75
C LEU A 296 12.20 -3.08 7.12
N CYS A 297 12.18 -2.73 5.83
CA CYS A 297 10.96 -2.46 5.07
C CYS A 297 10.59 -3.70 4.23
N MET A 298 9.70 -4.51 4.78
CA MET A 298 9.32 -5.83 4.26
C MET A 298 7.81 -5.87 4.01
N GLY A 299 7.29 -7.01 3.58
CA GLY A 299 5.86 -7.22 3.38
C GLY A 299 5.54 -7.69 1.97
N LEU A 300 4.46 -7.17 1.43
CA LEU A 300 3.97 -7.44 0.07
C LEU A 300 4.18 -6.22 -0.83
N SER A 301 3.57 -6.26 -1.99
CA SER A 301 3.53 -5.15 -2.94
C SER A 301 2.31 -5.36 -3.84
N PRO A 302 1.78 -4.30 -4.47
CA PRO A 302 0.80 -4.42 -5.55
C PRO A 302 1.29 -5.26 -6.75
N LEU A 303 2.58 -5.62 -6.78
CA LEU A 303 3.16 -6.59 -7.72
C LEU A 303 2.90 -8.06 -7.36
N LEU A 304 2.51 -8.33 -6.11
CA LEU A 304 2.22 -9.68 -5.59
C LEU A 304 0.72 -9.90 -5.36
N GLU A 305 0.00 -8.90 -4.88
CA GLU A 305 -1.43 -8.97 -4.59
C GLU A 305 -2.22 -7.89 -5.35
N GLY A 306 -3.27 -8.31 -6.06
CA GLY A 306 -4.05 -7.41 -6.92
C GLY A 306 -5.08 -8.16 -7.75
N GLU A 307 -5.93 -7.42 -8.46
CA GLU A 307 -6.99 -7.98 -9.30
C GLU A 307 -6.42 -8.48 -10.64
N GLU A 308 -6.78 -9.71 -11.03
CA GLU A 308 -6.51 -10.30 -12.36
C GLU A 308 -5.05 -10.13 -12.85
N MET A 309 -4.08 -10.43 -11.99
CA MET A 309 -2.66 -10.29 -12.30
C MET A 309 -2.12 -11.50 -13.06
N LYS A 310 -0.89 -11.37 -13.58
CA LYS A 310 -0.13 -12.48 -14.21
C LYS A 310 0.96 -13.06 -13.31
N VAL A 311 0.96 -12.69 -12.02
CA VAL A 311 1.95 -13.16 -11.06
C VAL A 311 1.77 -14.66 -10.80
N ASN A 312 2.87 -15.41 -10.85
CA ASN A 312 2.92 -16.83 -10.55
C ASN A 312 4.27 -17.16 -9.90
N VAL A 313 4.34 -16.89 -8.60
CA VAL A 313 5.51 -17.16 -7.75
C VAL A 313 5.04 -17.91 -6.51
N GLU A 314 5.95 -18.47 -5.72
CA GLU A 314 5.57 -19.25 -4.55
C GLU A 314 4.65 -18.45 -3.61
N GLY A 315 3.49 -19.01 -3.28
CA GLY A 315 2.48 -18.36 -2.44
C GLY A 315 1.47 -17.47 -3.18
N PHE A 316 1.60 -17.26 -4.50
CA PHE A 316 0.74 -16.34 -5.27
C PHE A 316 0.33 -16.91 -6.63
N ALA A 317 -0.93 -16.72 -7.02
CA ALA A 317 -1.45 -17.12 -8.33
C ALA A 317 -2.46 -16.10 -8.84
N GLY A 318 -2.16 -15.42 -9.93
CA GLY A 318 -3.10 -14.50 -10.58
C GLY A 318 -3.41 -13.24 -9.77
N GLY A 319 -2.59 -12.92 -8.76
CA GLY A 319 -2.82 -11.83 -7.81
C GLY A 319 -3.52 -12.29 -6.53
N ASP A 320 -4.08 -13.50 -6.52
CA ASP A 320 -4.55 -14.17 -5.30
C ASP A 320 -3.39 -14.76 -4.51
N ARG A 321 -3.55 -14.82 -3.20
CA ARG A 321 -2.58 -15.42 -2.28
C ARG A 321 -2.97 -16.85 -1.94
N LEU A 322 -2.09 -17.80 -2.24
CA LEU A 322 -2.22 -19.22 -1.90
C LEU A 322 -1.77 -19.53 -0.47
N ASP A 323 -0.90 -18.68 0.10
CA ASP A 323 -0.52 -18.67 1.51
C ASP A 323 -0.53 -17.21 2.00
N ILE A 324 -0.71 -17.01 3.30
CA ILE A 324 -0.70 -15.69 3.96
C ILE A 324 0.65 -15.40 4.64
N LYS A 325 1.63 -16.30 4.56
CA LYS A 325 2.96 -16.10 5.11
C LYS A 325 3.71 -14.95 4.41
N LEU A 326 4.62 -14.32 5.14
CA LEU A 326 5.61 -13.45 4.52
C LEU A 326 6.47 -14.25 3.53
N PRO A 327 6.86 -13.71 2.37
CA PRO A 327 7.76 -14.39 1.45
C PRO A 327 9.05 -14.85 2.13
N ALA A 328 9.40 -16.14 1.95
CA ALA A 328 10.46 -16.79 2.73
C ALA A 328 11.83 -16.10 2.59
N VAL A 329 12.15 -15.56 1.40
CA VAL A 329 13.39 -14.82 1.15
C VAL A 329 13.58 -13.62 2.09
N GLN A 330 12.48 -12.96 2.49
CA GLN A 330 12.50 -11.85 3.43
C GLN A 330 12.74 -12.35 4.86
N THR A 331 12.04 -13.42 5.29
CA THR A 331 12.25 -14.07 6.59
C THR A 331 13.70 -14.55 6.77
N GLU A 332 14.29 -15.16 5.74
CA GLU A 332 15.68 -15.65 5.81
C GLU A 332 16.70 -14.50 5.92
N LEU A 333 16.50 -13.38 5.22
CA LEU A 333 17.33 -12.18 5.41
C LEU A 333 17.22 -11.65 6.85
N MET A 334 15.99 -11.56 7.39
CA MET A 334 15.78 -11.06 8.75
C MET A 334 16.41 -11.96 9.81
N LYS A 335 16.40 -13.28 9.62
CA LYS A 335 17.13 -14.23 10.48
C LYS A 335 18.62 -13.94 10.52
N GLU A 336 19.25 -13.65 9.38
CA GLU A 336 20.68 -13.30 9.35
C GLU A 336 20.97 -11.95 10.01
N ILE A 337 20.14 -10.95 9.77
CA ILE A 337 20.28 -9.62 10.41
C ILE A 337 20.08 -9.72 11.92
N GLN A 338 19.12 -10.50 12.39
CA GLN A 338 18.83 -10.67 13.81
C GLN A 338 20.03 -11.26 14.60
N LYS A 339 20.85 -12.10 13.97
CA LYS A 339 22.09 -12.64 14.59
C LYS A 339 23.11 -11.57 14.96
N LEU A 340 23.01 -10.37 14.36
CA LEU A 340 23.90 -9.24 14.66
C LEU A 340 23.57 -8.55 15.99
N GLY A 341 22.39 -8.81 16.57
CA GLY A 341 21.97 -8.22 17.85
C GLY A 341 21.77 -6.70 17.80
N LYS A 342 21.51 -6.15 16.60
CA LYS A 342 21.28 -4.71 16.40
C LYS A 342 19.85 -4.32 16.80
N PRO A 343 19.63 -3.11 17.33
CA PRO A 343 18.29 -2.54 17.43
C PRO A 343 17.61 -2.59 16.06
N THR A 344 16.50 -3.33 15.97
CA THR A 344 15.86 -3.65 14.69
C THR A 344 14.36 -3.37 14.77
N VAL A 345 13.88 -2.61 13.78
CA VAL A 345 12.47 -2.26 13.58
C VAL A 345 12.02 -2.88 12.27
N LEU A 346 10.96 -3.69 12.31
CA LEU A 346 10.28 -4.19 11.11
C LEU A 346 9.11 -3.27 10.77
N VAL A 347 9.14 -2.71 9.57
CA VAL A 347 8.04 -1.97 8.94
C VAL A 347 7.42 -2.89 7.88
N LEU A 348 6.18 -3.29 8.10
CA LEU A 348 5.39 -4.10 7.19
C LEU A 348 4.58 -3.19 6.27
N LEU A 349 4.72 -3.41 4.96
CA LEU A 349 3.99 -2.73 3.90
C LEU A 349 3.20 -3.77 3.09
N ASN A 350 1.88 -3.80 3.26
CA ASN A 350 0.99 -4.79 2.66
C ASN A 350 -0.48 -4.31 2.69
N GLY A 351 -1.31 -4.76 1.76
CA GLY A 351 -2.73 -4.43 1.71
C GLY A 351 -3.60 -5.34 2.58
N SER A 352 -3.05 -6.44 3.07
CA SER A 352 -3.80 -7.52 3.69
C SER A 352 -3.05 -8.15 4.88
N ALA A 353 -3.74 -8.95 5.71
CA ALA A 353 -3.13 -9.60 6.86
C ALA A 353 -2.06 -10.64 6.45
N LEU A 354 -0.96 -10.70 7.21
CA LEU A 354 0.16 -11.62 7.02
C LEU A 354 0.37 -12.53 8.25
N ALA A 355 0.82 -13.75 7.99
CA ALA A 355 1.34 -14.66 9.01
C ALA A 355 2.88 -14.57 9.07
N PHE A 356 3.38 -13.78 10.02
CA PHE A 356 4.82 -13.53 10.24
C PHE A 356 5.24 -14.01 11.64
N ASN A 357 4.97 -15.29 11.93
CA ASN A 357 5.11 -15.84 13.29
C ASN A 357 6.54 -15.71 13.83
N TRP A 358 7.55 -15.98 12.99
CA TRP A 358 8.95 -15.91 13.41
C TRP A 358 9.34 -14.47 13.74
N GLU A 359 8.96 -13.52 12.89
CA GLU A 359 9.22 -12.09 13.05
C GLU A 359 8.56 -11.54 14.31
N ALA A 360 7.28 -11.89 14.54
CA ALA A 360 6.53 -11.50 15.74
C ALA A 360 7.19 -11.98 17.03
N GLU A 361 7.83 -13.16 17.01
CA GLU A 361 8.56 -13.69 18.16
C GLU A 361 9.95 -13.04 18.31
N ASN A 362 10.67 -12.81 17.21
CA ASN A 362 12.11 -12.54 17.25
C ASN A 362 12.50 -11.07 17.04
N ILE A 363 11.66 -10.23 16.42
CA ILE A 363 11.98 -8.83 16.15
C ILE A 363 11.41 -7.95 17.26
N SER A 364 12.20 -6.97 17.73
CA SER A 364 11.88 -6.17 18.92
C SER A 364 10.77 -5.14 18.70
N ALA A 365 10.70 -4.52 17.52
CA ALA A 365 9.64 -3.58 17.20
C ALA A 365 9.04 -3.88 15.81
N ILE A 366 7.71 -3.83 15.71
CA ILE A 366 6.98 -4.11 14.47
C ILE A 366 5.92 -3.04 14.28
N LEU A 367 5.98 -2.37 13.13
CA LEU A 367 5.04 -1.35 12.67
C LEU A 367 4.34 -1.86 11.40
N GLU A 368 3.02 -2.01 11.46
CA GLU A 368 2.19 -2.24 10.28
C GLU A 368 1.83 -0.90 9.65
N ALA A 369 2.36 -0.64 8.46
CA ALA A 369 2.23 0.61 7.72
C ALA A 369 1.25 0.51 6.55
N TRP A 370 0.76 -0.69 6.22
CA TRP A 370 -0.14 -0.94 5.10
C TRP A 370 0.43 -0.48 3.75
N TYR A 371 -0.42 0.01 2.85
CA TYR A 371 -0.04 0.89 1.74
C TYR A 371 -0.34 2.35 2.14
N PRO A 372 0.67 3.10 2.63
CA PRO A 372 0.46 4.32 3.39
C PRO A 372 0.22 5.58 2.53
N GLY A 373 0.14 5.45 1.21
CA GLY A 373 -0.05 6.56 0.28
C GLY A 373 1.16 7.48 0.15
N GLN A 374 0.95 8.60 -0.54
CA GLN A 374 2.02 9.49 -1.00
C GLN A 374 2.92 10.10 0.09
N SER A 375 2.42 10.20 1.32
CA SER A 375 3.17 10.74 2.48
C SER A 375 3.60 9.64 3.45
N GLY A 376 3.56 8.38 3.02
CA GLY A 376 3.76 7.22 3.87
C GLY A 376 5.14 7.14 4.51
N GLY A 377 6.20 7.42 3.75
CA GLY A 377 7.56 7.46 4.28
C GLY A 377 7.76 8.49 5.39
N THR A 378 7.17 9.69 5.24
CA THR A 378 7.17 10.70 6.30
C THR A 378 6.46 10.18 7.55
N ALA A 379 5.27 9.57 7.39
CA ALA A 379 4.52 9.00 8.51
C ALA A 379 5.27 7.87 9.22
N ILE A 380 5.94 6.97 8.48
CA ILE A 380 6.79 5.92 9.04
C ILE A 380 7.89 6.54 9.89
N ALA A 381 8.59 7.55 9.35
CA ALA A 381 9.64 8.25 10.07
C ALA A 381 9.12 8.99 11.31
N ASP A 382 7.93 9.61 11.23
CA ASP A 382 7.32 10.28 12.38
C ASP A 382 7.02 9.30 13.53
N VAL A 383 6.55 8.10 13.22
CA VAL A 383 6.32 7.05 14.22
C VAL A 383 7.65 6.58 14.79
N ILE A 384 8.58 6.13 13.95
CA ILE A 384 9.87 5.57 14.39
C ILE A 384 10.64 6.54 15.29
N PHE A 385 10.62 7.84 14.99
CA PHE A 385 11.38 8.85 15.73
C PHE A 385 10.54 9.72 16.68
N GLY A 386 9.28 9.33 16.94
CA GLY A 386 8.46 9.89 18.03
C GLY A 386 7.84 11.26 17.77
N ASP A 387 7.80 11.73 16.52
CA ASP A 387 7.00 12.91 16.14
C ASP A 387 5.50 12.61 16.13
N TYR A 388 5.13 11.33 16.09
CA TYR A 388 3.77 10.87 16.18
C TYR A 388 3.65 9.63 17.08
N ASN A 389 2.73 9.68 18.04
CA ASN A 389 2.36 8.53 18.87
C ASN A 389 1.32 7.68 18.12
N PRO A 390 1.64 6.43 17.69
CA PRO A 390 0.73 5.61 16.92
C PRO A 390 -0.51 5.21 17.74
N ALA A 391 -1.66 5.21 17.07
CA ALA A 391 -2.96 4.87 17.66
C ALA A 391 -3.89 4.16 16.66
N GLY A 392 -3.33 3.60 15.57
CA GLY A 392 -4.08 2.72 14.69
C GLY A 392 -4.50 1.44 15.43
N ARG A 393 -5.56 0.81 14.92
CA ARG A 393 -6.09 -0.46 15.43
C ARG A 393 -6.31 -1.38 14.24
N LEU A 394 -5.94 -2.65 14.36
CA LEU A 394 -6.08 -3.62 13.28
C LEU A 394 -7.56 -3.76 12.86
N PRO A 395 -7.91 -3.48 11.59
CA PRO A 395 -9.29 -3.64 11.11
C PRO A 395 -9.64 -5.09 10.76
N VAL A 396 -8.65 -6.00 10.82
CA VAL A 396 -8.77 -7.41 10.47
C VAL A 396 -8.00 -8.28 11.47
N THR A 397 -8.38 -9.55 11.58
CA THR A 397 -7.65 -10.54 12.39
C THR A 397 -6.44 -11.06 11.63
N PHE A 398 -5.27 -11.09 12.29
CA PHE A 398 -4.06 -11.67 11.72
C PHE A 398 -3.95 -13.12 12.17
N TYR A 399 -4.03 -14.04 11.23
CA TYR A 399 -3.95 -15.48 11.49
C TYR A 399 -2.49 -15.94 11.52
N LYS A 400 -2.24 -17.05 12.23
CA LYS A 400 -0.92 -17.67 12.30
C LYS A 400 -0.59 -18.52 11.09
N ASP A 401 -1.61 -19.04 10.41
CA ASP A 401 -1.43 -19.90 9.24
C ASP A 401 -2.71 -19.90 8.40
N VAL A 402 -2.57 -20.10 7.09
CA VAL A 402 -3.70 -20.16 6.15
C VAL A 402 -4.71 -21.24 6.53
N ASN A 403 -4.27 -22.34 7.16
CA ASN A 403 -5.14 -23.43 7.62
C ASN A 403 -6.09 -23.03 8.76
N GLN A 404 -5.90 -21.86 9.38
CA GLN A 404 -6.85 -21.30 10.34
C GLN A 404 -8.03 -20.59 9.65
N ILE A 405 -7.96 -20.38 8.34
CA ILE A 405 -8.96 -19.70 7.55
C ILE A 405 -9.73 -20.75 6.74
N PRO A 406 -11.07 -20.81 6.86
CA PRO A 406 -11.88 -21.67 6.00
C PRO A 406 -11.65 -21.38 4.51
N ALA A 407 -11.88 -22.38 3.66
CA ALA A 407 -11.74 -22.25 2.20
C ALA A 407 -12.54 -21.06 1.64
N PHE A 408 -12.00 -20.44 0.59
CA PHE A 408 -12.54 -19.21 0.02
C PHE A 408 -13.96 -19.40 -0.56
N ASP A 409 -14.24 -20.57 -1.13
CA ASP A 409 -15.54 -20.95 -1.70
C ASP A 409 -16.59 -21.31 -0.64
N ASN A 410 -16.20 -21.45 0.63
CA ASN A 410 -17.12 -21.58 1.74
C ASN A 410 -17.63 -20.18 2.14
N TYR A 411 -18.90 -19.88 1.87
CA TYR A 411 -19.51 -18.58 2.22
C TYR A 411 -20.05 -18.49 3.66
N ASP A 412 -19.86 -19.51 4.51
CA ASP A 412 -20.14 -19.42 5.93
C ASP A 412 -19.15 -18.46 6.63
N MET A 413 -19.61 -17.83 7.71
CA MET A 413 -18.81 -16.98 8.60
C MET A 413 -18.09 -17.79 9.70
N GLN A 414 -18.49 -19.03 9.96
CA GLN A 414 -17.87 -19.88 10.98
C GLN A 414 -16.36 -19.97 10.79
N GLY A 415 -15.57 -19.72 11.85
CA GLY A 415 -14.10 -19.73 11.77
C GLY A 415 -13.48 -18.47 11.15
N LYS A 416 -14.26 -17.50 10.66
CA LYS A 416 -13.76 -16.26 10.04
C LYS A 416 -13.93 -15.07 10.95
N THR A 417 -13.01 -14.12 10.83
CA THR A 417 -12.93 -12.87 11.61
C THR A 417 -12.86 -13.11 13.12
N TYR A 418 -12.62 -12.07 13.90
CA TYR A 418 -12.72 -12.14 15.37
C TYR A 418 -14.11 -12.54 15.88
N ARG A 419 -15.15 -12.44 15.04
CA ARG A 419 -16.53 -12.72 15.43
C ARG A 419 -16.82 -14.21 15.58
N TYR A 420 -16.14 -15.07 14.82
CA TYR A 420 -16.46 -16.50 14.75
C TYR A 420 -15.21 -17.40 14.78
N PHE A 421 -14.02 -16.82 14.84
CA PHE A 421 -12.78 -17.57 15.00
C PHE A 421 -12.52 -17.91 16.47
N GLU A 422 -12.50 -19.20 16.80
CA GLU A 422 -12.27 -19.71 18.16
C GLU A 422 -10.79 -20.05 18.42
N GLY A 423 -9.93 -19.97 17.40
CA GLY A 423 -8.50 -20.22 17.53
C GLY A 423 -7.73 -19.03 18.12
N LYS A 424 -6.42 -19.21 18.29
CA LYS A 424 -5.52 -18.14 18.74
C LYS A 424 -4.93 -17.41 17.52
N PRO A 425 -5.25 -16.12 17.30
CA PRO A 425 -4.65 -15.35 16.21
C PRO A 425 -3.19 -14.99 16.53
N LEU A 426 -2.48 -14.50 15.51
CA LEU A 426 -1.19 -13.83 15.67
C LEU A 426 -1.39 -12.45 16.31
N TYR A 427 -2.31 -11.66 15.75
CA TYR A 427 -2.81 -10.41 16.34
C TYR A 427 -4.33 -10.34 16.21
N GLU A 428 -4.98 -9.85 17.27
CA GLU A 428 -6.44 -9.73 17.34
C GLU A 428 -6.96 -8.52 16.55
N PHE A 429 -8.21 -8.60 16.11
CA PHE A 429 -8.94 -7.43 15.61
C PHE A 429 -8.97 -6.36 16.70
N GLY A 430 -8.79 -5.10 16.30
CA GLY A 430 -8.78 -3.98 17.23
C GLY A 430 -7.48 -3.81 18.02
N TYR A 431 -6.46 -4.65 17.78
CA TYR A 431 -5.16 -4.54 18.45
C TYR A 431 -4.33 -3.37 17.92
N GLY A 432 -3.54 -2.74 18.79
CA GLY A 432 -2.52 -1.75 18.44
C GLY A 432 -1.93 -1.10 19.69
N LEU A 433 -0.62 -0.95 19.73
CA LEU A 433 0.10 -0.31 20.83
C LEU A 433 0.15 1.21 20.66
N SER A 434 0.60 1.89 21.72
CA SER A 434 0.87 3.33 21.79
C SER A 434 2.17 3.56 22.56
N TYR A 435 2.81 4.72 22.38
CA TYR A 435 3.93 5.17 23.23
C TYR A 435 3.50 5.69 24.59
N THR A 436 2.19 5.75 24.84
CA THR A 436 1.62 6.03 26.16
C THR A 436 0.71 4.89 26.60
N THR A 437 0.25 4.93 27.85
CA THR A 437 -0.65 3.92 28.42
C THR A 437 -1.98 4.55 28.80
N PHE A 438 -3.05 3.76 28.70
CA PHE A 438 -4.40 4.21 29.01
C PHE A 438 -5.03 3.30 30.07
N GLN A 439 -5.76 3.93 31.00
CA GLN A 439 -6.53 3.24 32.02
C GLN A 439 -8.02 3.49 31.81
N TYR A 440 -8.82 2.43 31.87
CA TYR A 440 -10.26 2.45 31.74
C TYR A 440 -10.94 2.29 33.10
N LYS A 441 -11.93 3.13 33.39
CA LYS A 441 -12.80 3.02 34.57
C LYS A 441 -14.27 3.13 34.16
N LEU A 442 -14.99 2.01 34.20
CA LEU A 442 -16.41 1.97 33.89
C LEU A 442 -17.17 2.90 34.85
N ARG A 443 -18.03 3.76 34.28
CA ARG A 443 -18.82 4.75 35.03
C ARG A 443 -20.28 4.35 35.14
N THR A 444 -20.89 4.02 34.01
CA THR A 444 -22.31 3.66 33.97
C THR A 444 -22.52 2.53 32.99
N VAL A 445 -23.12 1.46 33.48
CA VAL A 445 -23.81 0.44 32.68
C VAL A 445 -25.04 0.04 33.51
N PRO A 446 -26.26 0.10 32.96
CA PRO A 446 -27.44 -0.33 33.71
C PRO A 446 -27.37 -1.84 33.98
N GLU A 447 -27.75 -2.25 35.19
CA GLU A 447 -27.80 -3.68 35.57
C GLU A 447 -28.90 -4.43 34.81
N SER A 448 -29.97 -3.73 34.40
CA SER A 448 -31.05 -4.26 33.58
C SER A 448 -31.71 -3.15 32.76
N VAL A 449 -32.28 -3.52 31.62
CA VAL A 449 -33.07 -2.64 30.73
C VAL A 449 -34.30 -3.39 30.24
N LYS A 450 -35.39 -2.69 29.91
CA LYS A 450 -36.53 -3.36 29.27
C LYS A 450 -36.20 -3.69 27.82
N ASN A 451 -36.80 -4.76 27.30
CA ASN A 451 -36.65 -5.11 25.89
C ASN A 451 -37.15 -3.94 25.01
N GLY A 452 -36.34 -3.54 24.04
CA GLY A 452 -36.62 -2.42 23.14
C GLY A 452 -36.10 -1.05 23.62
N GLU A 453 -35.55 -0.95 24.83
CA GLU A 453 -34.92 0.29 25.32
C GLU A 453 -33.43 0.37 24.95
N ASP A 454 -32.93 1.60 24.85
CA ASP A 454 -31.50 1.87 24.63
C ASP A 454 -30.68 1.61 25.90
N ILE A 455 -29.45 1.13 25.74
CA ILE A 455 -28.49 0.94 26.84
C ILE A 455 -27.45 2.07 26.78
N SER A 456 -27.47 2.95 27.78
CA SER A 456 -26.45 3.99 27.94
C SER A 456 -25.24 3.43 28.69
N VAL A 457 -24.07 3.53 28.07
CA VAL A 457 -22.80 3.04 28.61
C VAL A 457 -21.79 4.17 28.65
N SER A 458 -21.09 4.35 29.76
CA SER A 458 -19.99 5.33 29.84
C SER A 458 -18.77 4.82 30.59
N VAL A 459 -17.61 5.25 30.15
CA VAL A 459 -16.30 4.87 30.67
C VAL A 459 -15.41 6.10 30.73
N ASP A 460 -14.63 6.22 31.80
CA ASP A 460 -13.54 7.18 31.83
C ASP A 460 -12.29 6.54 31.27
N VAL A 461 -11.60 7.27 30.40
CA VAL A 461 -10.31 6.88 29.84
C VAL A 461 -9.28 7.91 30.27
N THR A 462 -8.23 7.44 30.93
CA THR A 462 -7.15 8.29 31.45
C THR A 462 -5.85 7.94 30.75
N ASN A 463 -5.15 8.93 30.20
CA ASN A 463 -3.78 8.75 29.73
C ASN A 463 -2.83 8.74 30.93
N THR A 464 -2.34 7.56 31.28
CA THR A 464 -1.48 7.32 32.45
C THR A 464 0.02 7.34 32.13
N GLY A 465 0.39 7.44 30.85
CA GLY A 465 1.79 7.42 30.45
C GLY A 465 2.45 8.80 30.45
N ASN A 466 3.51 8.94 29.64
CA ASN A 466 4.38 10.11 29.66
C ASN A 466 4.28 10.99 28.41
N MET A 467 3.43 10.62 27.46
CA MET A 467 3.26 11.31 26.18
C MET A 467 1.77 11.53 25.92
N ASP A 468 1.43 12.62 25.23
CA ASP A 468 0.09 12.82 24.69
C ASP A 468 -0.21 11.71 23.67
N GLY A 469 -1.48 11.33 23.53
CA GLY A 469 -1.82 10.22 22.64
C GLY A 469 -3.29 10.11 22.34
N ASP A 470 -3.58 9.48 21.21
CA ASP A 470 -4.91 9.07 20.84
C ASP A 470 -5.20 7.66 21.38
N GLU A 471 -6.41 7.43 21.89
CA GLU A 471 -6.94 6.11 22.22
C GLU A 471 -8.21 5.86 21.40
N VAL A 472 -8.39 4.64 20.91
CA VAL A 472 -9.59 4.19 20.20
C VAL A 472 -10.36 3.24 21.09
N VAL A 473 -11.31 3.80 21.83
CA VAL A 473 -12.17 3.08 22.77
C VAL A 473 -13.16 2.24 21.99
N GLN A 474 -13.15 0.92 22.16
CA GLN A 474 -14.01 0.00 21.43
C GLN A 474 -15.03 -0.64 22.35
N LEU A 475 -16.31 -0.63 21.95
CA LEU A 475 -17.40 -1.26 22.67
C LEU A 475 -17.86 -2.54 21.94
N TYR A 476 -17.82 -3.65 22.65
CA TYR A 476 -18.21 -4.97 22.18
C TYR A 476 -19.42 -5.52 22.93
N VAL A 477 -20.24 -6.30 22.23
CA VAL A 477 -21.39 -7.02 22.77
C VAL A 477 -21.23 -8.53 22.57
N SER A 478 -21.54 -9.30 23.61
CA SER A 478 -21.69 -10.76 23.58
C SER A 478 -23.03 -11.17 24.21
N LEU A 479 -23.62 -12.24 23.69
CA LEU A 479 -24.93 -12.76 24.12
C LEU A 479 -24.78 -14.19 24.66
N PRO A 480 -24.21 -14.39 25.88
CA PRO A 480 -23.87 -15.72 26.39
C PRO A 480 -25.07 -16.68 26.44
N ASP A 481 -26.25 -16.19 26.81
CA ASP A 481 -27.44 -17.04 27.02
C ASP A 481 -28.18 -17.42 25.73
N SER A 482 -27.99 -16.66 24.64
CA SER A 482 -28.67 -16.88 23.36
C SER A 482 -28.30 -18.24 22.75
N LYS A 483 -29.27 -19.03 22.31
CA LYS A 483 -29.01 -20.26 21.52
C LYS A 483 -29.12 -20.03 20.00
N LEU A 484 -29.48 -18.81 19.60
CA LEU A 484 -29.54 -18.36 18.22
C LEU A 484 -28.13 -18.16 17.63
N GLN A 485 -28.07 -18.00 16.31
CA GLN A 485 -26.82 -17.70 15.62
C GLN A 485 -26.29 -16.35 16.10
N LYS A 486 -25.06 -16.36 16.64
CA LYS A 486 -24.43 -15.21 17.28
C LYS A 486 -22.92 -15.26 17.11
N PRO A 487 -22.24 -14.10 17.07
CA PRO A 487 -20.79 -14.06 17.17
C PRO A 487 -20.32 -14.29 18.62
N ILE A 488 -19.05 -14.67 18.80
CA ILE A 488 -18.36 -14.70 20.10
C ILE A 488 -18.48 -13.33 20.77
N ARG A 489 -18.22 -12.27 20.00
CA ARG A 489 -18.45 -10.86 20.32
C ARG A 489 -18.56 -10.04 19.04
N ALA A 490 -19.22 -8.90 19.08
CA ALA A 490 -19.29 -7.96 17.95
C ALA A 490 -19.04 -6.52 18.41
N LEU A 491 -18.20 -5.80 17.67
CA LEU A 491 -18.00 -4.36 17.83
C LEU A 491 -19.32 -3.64 17.49
N GLN A 492 -19.82 -2.82 18.41
CA GLN A 492 -21.05 -2.05 18.26
C GLN A 492 -20.81 -0.54 18.25
N GLY A 493 -19.61 -0.09 18.62
CA GLY A 493 -19.22 1.30 18.52
C GLY A 493 -17.75 1.48 18.85
N PHE A 494 -17.16 2.54 18.33
CA PHE A 494 -15.82 2.96 18.73
C PHE A 494 -15.73 4.49 18.67
N ILE A 495 -14.93 5.06 19.55
CA ILE A 495 -14.67 6.51 19.61
C ILE A 495 -13.18 6.71 19.78
N ARG A 496 -12.56 7.49 18.88
CA ARG A 496 -11.19 7.97 19.06
C ARG A 496 -11.19 9.24 19.89
N VAL A 497 -10.40 9.27 20.96
CA VAL A 497 -10.19 10.43 21.83
C VAL A 497 -8.72 10.80 21.86
N HIS A 498 -8.43 12.10 21.85
CA HIS A 498 -7.09 12.62 22.09
C HIS A 498 -6.98 13.01 23.57
N LEU A 499 -5.97 12.51 24.26
CA LEU A 499 -5.75 12.74 25.69
C LEU A 499 -4.32 13.25 25.91
N LYS A 500 -4.19 14.42 26.52
CA LYS A 500 -2.90 14.88 27.04
C LYS A 500 -2.41 13.97 28.15
N LYS A 501 -1.10 14.00 28.42
CA LYS A 501 -0.51 13.31 29.57
C LYS A 501 -1.28 13.61 30.87
N GLY A 502 -1.77 12.56 31.53
CA GLY A 502 -2.53 12.66 32.78
C GLY A 502 -3.99 13.10 32.63
N GLU A 503 -4.47 13.39 31.41
CA GLU A 503 -5.85 13.78 31.17
C GLU A 503 -6.81 12.58 31.28
N THR A 504 -8.01 12.84 31.78
CA THR A 504 -9.15 11.90 31.76
C THR A 504 -10.28 12.49 30.94
N GLN A 505 -10.86 11.69 30.04
CA GLN A 505 -12.11 12.01 29.35
C GLN A 505 -13.16 10.90 29.55
N THR A 506 -14.43 11.30 29.68
CA THR A 506 -15.55 10.36 29.74
C THR A 506 -16.09 10.09 28.33
N VAL A 507 -15.98 8.84 27.88
CA VAL A 507 -16.53 8.36 26.61
C VAL A 507 -17.90 7.74 26.84
N LYS A 508 -18.86 8.06 25.96
CA LYS A 508 -20.26 7.64 26.08
C LYS A 508 -20.70 6.90 24.83
N PHE A 509 -21.38 5.78 25.02
CA PHE A 509 -22.02 4.99 23.98
C PHE A 509 -23.51 4.82 24.28
N THR A 510 -24.29 4.66 23.23
CA THR A 510 -25.69 4.27 23.32
C THR A 510 -25.89 3.05 22.43
N LEU A 511 -26.09 1.88 23.06
CA LEU A 511 -26.46 0.67 22.33
C LEU A 511 -27.96 0.69 22.04
N LYS A 512 -28.30 0.51 20.78
CA LYS A 512 -29.68 0.35 20.32
C LYS A 512 -30.10 -1.13 20.42
N PRO A 513 -31.40 -1.44 20.54
CA PRO A 513 -31.88 -2.83 20.61
C PRO A 513 -31.37 -3.74 19.48
N HIS A 514 -31.27 -3.24 18.24
CA HIS A 514 -30.77 -4.04 17.12
C HIS A 514 -29.28 -4.44 17.24
N GLN A 515 -28.50 -3.73 18.07
CA GLN A 515 -27.07 -4.00 18.31
C GLN A 515 -26.83 -5.12 19.31
N ILE A 516 -27.89 -5.55 20.03
CA ILE A 516 -27.89 -6.68 20.96
C ILE A 516 -28.75 -7.84 20.45
N ALA A 517 -29.07 -7.85 19.16
CA ALA A 517 -29.88 -8.90 18.54
C ALA A 517 -29.02 -10.10 18.09
N ALA A 518 -29.52 -11.32 18.32
CA ALA A 518 -29.05 -12.53 17.68
C ALA A 518 -29.81 -12.78 16.36
N ARG A 519 -29.41 -13.79 15.57
CA ARG A 519 -30.06 -14.13 14.30
C ARG A 519 -30.84 -15.44 14.41
N SER A 520 -32.12 -15.42 14.03
CA SER A 520 -32.92 -16.63 13.85
C SER A 520 -32.34 -17.50 12.72
N LYS A 521 -32.87 -18.72 12.56
CA LYS A 521 -32.48 -19.61 11.44
C LYS A 521 -32.81 -19.01 10.07
N GLU A 522 -33.79 -18.12 10.01
CA GLU A 522 -34.23 -17.37 8.83
C GLU A 522 -33.49 -16.02 8.69
N ASN A 523 -32.39 -15.81 9.43
CA ASN A 523 -31.59 -14.58 9.45
C ASN A 523 -32.33 -13.32 9.94
N ILE A 524 -33.47 -13.49 10.63
CA ILE A 524 -34.22 -12.37 11.22
C ILE A 524 -33.51 -11.93 12.52
N PRO A 525 -33.27 -10.63 12.73
CA PRO A 525 -32.72 -10.14 13.99
C PRO A 525 -33.75 -10.30 15.13
N VAL A 526 -33.35 -10.92 16.23
CA VAL A 526 -34.18 -11.18 17.41
C VAL A 526 -33.47 -10.65 18.66
N VAL A 527 -34.16 -9.79 19.42
CA VAL A 527 -33.70 -9.33 20.73
C VAL A 527 -34.30 -10.22 21.80
N GLU A 528 -33.50 -11.15 22.31
CA GLU A 528 -33.91 -12.08 23.36
C GLU A 528 -33.75 -11.45 24.76
N THR A 529 -34.63 -11.82 25.69
CA THR A 529 -34.40 -11.57 27.11
C THR A 529 -33.28 -12.48 27.60
N GLY A 530 -32.30 -11.92 28.29
CA GLY A 530 -31.18 -12.68 28.85
C GLY A 530 -30.00 -11.78 29.20
N LYS A 531 -28.89 -12.39 29.60
CA LYS A 531 -27.66 -11.66 29.90
C LYS A 531 -27.05 -11.09 28.61
N VAL A 532 -26.84 -9.78 28.62
CA VAL A 532 -26.01 -9.07 27.63
C VAL A 532 -24.68 -8.74 28.30
N GLN A 533 -23.57 -9.19 27.71
CA GLN A 533 -22.25 -8.82 28.17
C GLN A 533 -21.70 -7.67 27.31
N VAL A 534 -21.46 -6.53 27.94
CA VAL A 534 -20.79 -5.37 27.33
C VAL A 534 -19.34 -5.36 27.77
N SER A 535 -18.42 -5.29 26.81
CA SER A 535 -16.98 -5.18 27.07
C SER A 535 -16.45 -3.92 26.41
N ILE A 536 -15.58 -3.17 27.11
CA ILE A 536 -14.95 -1.95 26.60
C ILE A 536 -13.45 -2.04 26.85
N GLY A 537 -12.65 -1.68 25.85
CA GLY A 537 -11.21 -1.61 25.96
C GLY A 537 -10.54 -1.17 24.68
#